data_AF-A0A7W0X5E2-F1
#
_entry.id   AF-A0A7W0X5E2-F1
#
_cell.length_a   1.000
_cell.length_b   1.000
_cell.length_c   1.000
_cell.angle_alpha   90.00
_cell.angle_beta   90.00
_cell.angle_gamma   90.00
#
_symmetry.space_group_name_H-M   'P 1'
#
loop_
_entity.id
_entity.type
_entity.pdbx_description
1 polymer ?
#
loop_
_entity_poly.entity_id
_entity_poly.type
_entity_poly.pdbx_seq_one_letter_code
_entity_poly.pdbx_strand_id
1 'polypeptide(L)'
;VVSGDTAAPAQSGYVLPPWGSVEIAGWRKSLDRTAAFFFTEHDNSYAARTGRPHNVGVIGVAIFQEKVRPIAWQPFARQRLAAEQPPSAAPAPSSESRADAAAATPGAMREERAADNTSASPLRDAAKTLSSRLGTGHGRSEHSQVSVVRFERATESPAETLSVQYDRRENLVALGVLPSPRLARHSPDPFPGTLRFAPDPMRYLPN
;
A
#
# COMPACT_ATOMS: atom_id res chain seq x y z
N VAL A 1 -0.33 3.52 4.85
CA VAL A 1 0.64 3.67 5.96
C VAL A 1 1.00 5.14 6.13
N VAL A 2 0.07 5.89 6.72
CA VAL A 2 0.22 7.21 7.38
C VAL A 2 -1.04 7.36 8.24
N SER A 3 -2.23 7.21 7.63
CA SER A 3 -3.52 7.32 8.32
C SER A 3 -4.05 6.01 8.93
N GLY A 4 -3.75 4.86 8.33
CA GLY A 4 -4.27 3.55 8.79
C GLY A 4 -5.65 3.18 8.22
N ASP A 5 -6.15 3.99 7.29
CA ASP A 5 -7.37 3.71 6.53
C ASP A 5 -7.14 2.65 5.44
N THR A 6 -8.23 2.22 4.80
CA THR A 6 -8.15 1.45 3.56
C THR A 6 -7.34 2.23 2.53
N ALA A 7 -6.38 1.57 1.88
CA ALA A 7 -5.46 2.23 0.96
C ALA A 7 -6.21 2.83 -0.24
N ALA A 8 -5.92 4.09 -0.56
CA ALA A 8 -6.43 4.78 -1.73
C ALA A 8 -5.36 5.70 -2.34
N PRO A 9 -5.26 5.83 -3.67
CA PRO A 9 -4.20 6.63 -4.31
C PRO A 9 -4.15 8.10 -3.87
N ALA A 10 -5.30 8.69 -3.50
CA ALA A 10 -5.41 10.09 -3.10
C ALA A 10 -4.83 10.39 -1.69
N GLN A 11 -4.45 9.35 -0.92
CA GLN A 11 -3.91 9.53 0.42
C GLN A 11 -2.51 10.15 0.42
N SER A 12 -2.17 10.82 1.52
CA SER A 12 -0.80 11.27 1.79
C SER A 12 0.17 10.08 1.86
N GLY A 13 1.42 10.32 1.46
CA GLY A 13 2.46 9.29 1.42
C GLY A 13 3.83 9.85 1.80
N TYR A 14 4.86 9.05 1.56
CA TYR A 14 6.25 9.44 1.77
C TYR A 14 6.82 10.08 0.50
N VAL A 15 7.63 11.11 0.67
CA VAL A 15 8.38 11.74 -0.41
C VAL A 15 9.83 11.29 -0.29
N LEU A 16 10.38 10.78 -1.37
CA LEU A 16 11.77 10.34 -1.43
C LEU A 16 12.55 11.26 -2.37
N PRO A 17 13.80 11.63 -2.02
CA PRO A 17 14.69 12.28 -2.99
C PRO A 17 15.03 11.30 -4.12
N PRO A 18 15.55 11.78 -5.26
CA PRO A 18 16.10 10.92 -6.30
C PRO A 18 17.09 9.92 -5.71
N TRP A 19 16.93 8.64 -6.08
CA TRP A 19 17.73 7.52 -5.58
C TRP A 19 17.65 7.26 -4.06
N GLY A 20 16.71 7.93 -3.37
CA GLY A 20 16.46 7.72 -1.96
C GLY A 20 15.73 6.40 -1.69
N SER A 21 15.93 5.88 -0.48
CA SER A 21 15.19 4.76 0.07
C SER A 21 14.60 5.14 1.42
N VAL A 22 13.48 4.51 1.79
CA VAL A 22 12.86 4.70 3.11
C VAL A 22 12.49 3.34 3.69
N GLU A 23 12.72 3.19 5.00
CA GLU A 23 12.20 2.05 5.76
C GLU A 23 10.85 2.42 6.38
N ILE A 24 9.84 1.61 6.11
CA ILE A 24 8.51 1.77 6.68
C ILE A 24 8.33 0.72 7.78
N ALA A 25 8.81 1.04 8.99
CA ALA A 25 8.82 0.11 10.12
C ALA A 25 7.43 -0.14 10.76
N GLY A 26 6.45 0.71 10.48
CA GLY A 26 5.14 0.62 11.13
C GLY A 26 4.10 1.63 10.66
N TRP A 27 2.92 1.59 11.28
CA TRP A 27 1.91 2.64 11.10
C TRP A 27 2.32 3.91 11.81
N ARG A 28 2.32 5.03 11.10
CA ARG A 28 2.60 6.36 11.65
C ARG A 28 1.57 6.70 12.75
N LYS A 29 2.06 7.15 13.91
CA LYS A 29 1.21 7.63 15.04
C LYS A 29 1.38 9.13 15.29
N SER A 30 2.58 9.64 15.03
CA SER A 30 2.98 11.06 15.10
C SER A 30 4.21 11.29 14.22
N LEU A 31 4.68 12.52 14.08
CA LEU A 31 5.88 12.82 13.28
C LEU A 31 7.17 12.15 13.81
N ASP A 32 7.19 11.74 15.08
CA ASP A 32 8.33 11.11 15.75
C ASP A 32 8.12 9.61 16.06
N ARG A 33 6.90 9.06 15.85
CA ARG A 33 6.59 7.67 16.24
C ARG A 33 5.80 6.88 15.23
N THR A 34 6.05 5.58 15.26
CA THR A 34 5.27 4.54 14.58
C THR A 34 4.81 3.49 15.57
N ALA A 35 3.85 2.66 15.15
CA ALA A 35 3.52 1.38 15.76
C ALA A 35 4.05 0.27 14.87
N ALA A 36 4.99 -0.53 15.37
CA ALA A 36 5.74 -1.50 14.57
C ALA A 36 4.82 -2.54 13.91
N PHE A 37 5.18 -2.95 12.70
CA PHE A 37 4.57 -4.11 12.06
C PHE A 37 5.06 -5.39 12.72
N PHE A 38 4.17 -6.37 12.87
CA PHE A 38 4.55 -7.75 13.11
C PHE A 38 3.56 -8.68 12.42
N PHE A 39 4.01 -9.88 12.07
CA PHE A 39 3.13 -10.88 11.48
C PHE A 39 2.30 -11.59 12.55
N THR A 40 1.03 -11.79 12.26
CA THR A 40 0.08 -12.50 13.13
C THR A 40 -0.91 -13.28 12.28
N GLU A 41 -1.77 -14.06 12.92
CA GLU A 41 -2.85 -14.75 12.22
C GLU A 41 -3.86 -13.75 11.67
N HIS A 42 -4.48 -14.09 10.54
CA HIS A 42 -5.44 -13.27 9.84
C HIS A 42 -6.47 -12.60 10.76
N ASP A 43 -7.11 -13.37 11.65
CA ASP A 43 -8.19 -12.88 12.52
C ASP A 43 -7.68 -11.91 13.60
N ASN A 44 -6.40 -12.01 13.96
CA ASN A 44 -5.73 -11.13 14.90
C ASN A 44 -5.11 -9.89 14.23
N SER A 45 -5.12 -9.82 12.89
CA SER A 45 -4.55 -8.70 12.14
C SER A 45 -5.26 -7.39 12.46
N TYR A 46 -4.54 -6.28 12.34
CA TYR A 46 -5.11 -4.95 12.59
C TYR A 46 -6.32 -4.68 11.68
N ALA A 47 -6.24 -5.06 10.40
CA ALA A 47 -7.33 -4.87 9.45
C ALA A 47 -8.57 -5.69 9.83
N ALA A 48 -8.42 -6.98 10.17
CA ALA A 48 -9.54 -7.81 10.63
C ALA A 48 -10.18 -7.24 11.92
N ARG A 49 -9.36 -6.87 12.91
CA ARG A 49 -9.81 -6.28 14.18
C ARG A 49 -10.46 -4.90 14.04
N THR A 50 -10.30 -4.25 12.89
CA THR A 50 -10.91 -2.96 12.56
C THR A 50 -12.00 -3.08 11.48
N GLY A 51 -12.55 -4.28 11.27
CA GLY A 51 -13.70 -4.51 10.39
C GLY A 51 -13.37 -4.58 8.89
N ARG A 52 -12.10 -4.81 8.53
CA ARG A 52 -11.61 -4.87 7.14
C ARG A 52 -10.89 -6.19 6.84
N PRO A 53 -11.54 -7.35 6.95
CA PRO A 53 -10.87 -8.65 6.85
C PRO A 53 -10.44 -9.02 5.42
N HIS A 54 -10.99 -8.39 4.39
CA HIS A 54 -10.80 -8.86 3.01
C HIS A 54 -9.41 -8.60 2.42
N ASN A 55 -8.78 -7.48 2.78
CA ASN A 55 -7.54 -6.99 2.16
C ASN A 55 -6.32 -7.20 3.07
N VAL A 56 -6.13 -8.43 3.53
CA VAL A 56 -5.03 -8.85 4.41
C VAL A 56 -4.01 -9.67 3.60
N GLY A 57 -2.71 -9.55 3.89
CA GLY A 57 -1.67 -10.28 3.17
C GLY A 57 -1.17 -9.58 1.90
N VAL A 58 -1.51 -8.30 1.70
CA VAL A 58 -1.12 -7.53 0.51
C VAL A 58 -0.59 -6.15 0.89
N ILE A 59 0.50 -5.75 0.23
CA ILE A 59 1.07 -4.40 0.29
C ILE A 59 0.86 -3.76 -1.08
N GLY A 60 0.02 -2.73 -1.13
CA GLY A 60 -0.14 -1.89 -2.32
C GLY A 60 0.77 -0.66 -2.27
N VAL A 61 1.43 -0.36 -3.37
CA VAL A 61 2.28 0.83 -3.55
C VAL A 61 1.80 1.58 -4.78
N ALA A 62 1.55 2.88 -4.64
CA ALA A 62 1.23 3.77 -5.75
C ALA A 62 2.32 4.85 -5.82
N ILE A 63 2.99 4.96 -6.96
CA ILE A 63 4.11 5.87 -7.18
C ILE A 63 3.64 7.07 -8.00
N PHE A 64 4.01 8.27 -7.56
CA PHE A 64 3.71 9.53 -8.23
C PHE A 64 4.99 10.30 -8.51
N GLN A 65 5.07 10.93 -9.68
CA GLN A 65 6.13 11.87 -9.99
C GLN A 65 5.76 13.28 -9.49
N GLU A 66 6.77 14.05 -9.08
CA GLU A 66 6.58 15.46 -8.74
C GLU A 66 6.34 16.28 -10.00
N LYS A 67 5.44 17.26 -9.93
CA LYS A 67 5.23 18.22 -11.00
C LYS A 67 6.47 19.08 -11.21
N VAL A 68 7.16 18.86 -12.33
CA VAL A 68 8.27 19.71 -12.76
C VAL A 68 7.74 21.11 -13.05
N ARG A 69 8.23 22.11 -12.29
CA ARG A 69 7.96 23.51 -12.59
C ARG A 69 8.99 23.98 -13.60
N PRO A 70 8.59 24.52 -14.77
CA PRO A 70 9.53 25.12 -15.69
C PRO A 70 10.32 26.21 -14.97
N ILE A 71 11.65 26.13 -15.02
CA ILE A 71 12.49 27.25 -14.59
C ILE A 71 12.21 28.35 -15.60
N ALA A 72 11.51 29.39 -15.18
CA ALA A 72 11.35 30.59 -16.00
C ALA A 72 12.75 31.20 -16.14
N TRP A 73 13.39 30.99 -17.29
CA TRP A 73 14.55 31.76 -17.69
C TRP A 73 14.09 33.21 -17.83
N GLN A 74 14.30 34.02 -16.79
CA GLN A 74 14.26 35.46 -16.98
C GLN A 74 15.54 35.80 -17.75
N PRO A 75 15.44 36.24 -19.03
CA PRO A 75 16.61 36.82 -19.67
C PRO A 75 17.05 37.96 -18.77
N PHE A 76 18.32 37.95 -18.36
CA PHE A 76 18.91 39.06 -17.64
C PHE A 76 18.72 40.28 -18.53
N ALA A 77 17.71 41.09 -18.21
CA ALA A 77 17.59 42.40 -18.82
C ALA A 77 18.85 43.12 -18.37
N ARG A 78 19.81 43.28 -19.28
CA ARG A 78 20.88 44.26 -19.10
C ARG A 78 20.14 45.56 -18.87
N GLN A 79 20.05 45.96 -17.61
CA GLN A 79 19.52 47.23 -17.18
C GLN A 79 20.49 48.25 -17.75
N ARG A 80 20.20 48.69 -18.98
CA ARG A 80 20.89 49.78 -19.63
C ARG A 80 20.60 50.98 -18.74
N LEU A 81 21.62 51.41 -17.98
CA LEU A 81 21.67 52.74 -17.39
C LEU A 81 21.27 53.73 -18.48
N ALA A 82 20.03 54.20 -18.44
CA ALA A 82 19.52 55.26 -19.28
C ALA A 82 18.45 56.00 -18.48
N ALA A 83 18.94 57.04 -17.79
CA ALA A 83 18.28 58.30 -17.49
C ALA A 83 16.88 58.28 -16.84
N GLU A 84 16.88 58.69 -15.58
CA GLU A 84 15.91 59.61 -14.94
C GLU A 84 14.63 59.98 -15.72
N GLN A 85 13.49 59.52 -15.21
CA GLN A 85 12.23 60.27 -15.27
C GLN A 85 11.50 60.14 -13.92
N PRO A 86 11.20 61.26 -13.22
CA PRO A 86 10.52 61.23 -11.93
C PRO A 86 9.02 60.91 -12.04
N PRO A 87 8.38 60.46 -10.93
CA PRO A 87 7.05 59.84 -10.95
C PRO A 87 5.93 60.87 -11.09
N SER A 88 5.00 60.63 -12.03
CA SER A 88 3.73 61.35 -12.06
C SER A 88 2.72 60.66 -11.13
N ALA A 89 2.16 61.47 -10.23
CA ALA A 89 1.31 61.07 -9.12
C ALA A 89 -0.08 60.59 -9.57
N ALA A 90 -0.60 59.61 -8.84
CA ALA A 90 -1.98 59.16 -8.89
C ALA A 90 -2.98 60.29 -8.54
N PRO A 91 -4.25 60.11 -8.94
CA PRO A 91 -5.30 60.17 -7.95
C PRO A 91 -6.31 59.01 -8.07
N ALA A 92 -6.85 58.61 -6.92
CA ALA A 92 -8.09 57.85 -6.76
C ALA A 92 -8.93 58.60 -5.68
N PRO A 93 -10.21 58.29 -5.43
CA PRO A 93 -11.14 57.37 -6.10
C PRO A 93 -12.53 58.01 -6.39
N SER A 94 -13.45 57.27 -7.02
CA SER A 94 -14.90 57.47 -6.86
C SER A 94 -15.65 56.14 -7.01
N SER A 95 -16.82 56.10 -6.39
CA SER A 95 -17.45 54.97 -5.71
C SER A 95 -18.70 54.42 -6.41
N GLU A 96 -19.16 53.27 -5.89
CA GLU A 96 -20.52 52.66 -6.01
C GLU A 96 -20.85 52.01 -7.36
N SER A 97 -21.63 50.94 -7.48
CA SER A 97 -22.32 49.96 -6.62
C SER A 97 -23.03 49.01 -7.61
N ARG A 98 -23.17 47.71 -7.31
CA ARG A 98 -24.47 46.98 -7.35
C ARG A 98 -24.26 45.47 -7.17
N ALA A 99 -25.15 44.93 -6.36
CA ALA A 99 -25.30 43.55 -5.92
C ALA A 99 -25.72 42.55 -7.01
N ASP A 100 -25.42 41.27 -6.78
CA ASP A 100 -26.37 40.14 -6.65
C ASP A 100 -25.51 38.87 -6.37
N ALA A 101 -25.57 38.23 -5.20
CA ALA A 101 -26.62 37.40 -4.61
C ALA A 101 -26.59 35.92 -5.05
N ALA A 102 -26.62 35.07 -4.01
CA ALA A 102 -26.99 33.64 -3.99
C ALA A 102 -25.95 32.60 -4.45
N ALA A 103 -25.81 31.43 -3.84
CA ALA A 103 -26.20 30.88 -2.55
C ALA A 103 -25.49 29.52 -2.45
N ALA A 104 -25.03 29.15 -1.25
CA ALA A 104 -24.53 27.80 -0.94
C ALA A 104 -25.69 26.89 -0.54
N THR A 105 -25.66 25.59 -0.89
CA THR A 105 -25.81 24.45 0.05
C THR A 105 -25.69 23.06 -0.65
N PRO A 106 -25.43 21.98 0.12
CA PRO A 106 -24.75 20.76 -0.32
C PRO A 106 -25.67 19.55 -0.51
N GLY A 107 -25.19 18.54 -1.23
CA GLY A 107 -25.78 17.20 -1.31
C GLY A 107 -24.88 16.17 -0.64
N ALA A 108 -25.37 15.61 0.47
CA ALA A 108 -24.73 14.56 1.25
C ALA A 108 -25.27 13.16 0.88
N MET A 109 -24.40 12.16 1.08
CA MET A 109 -24.68 10.74 1.38
C MET A 109 -25.26 9.84 0.28
N ARG A 110 -24.51 8.76 0.00
CA ARG A 110 -25.04 7.39 0.23
C ARG A 110 -23.90 6.39 0.43
N GLU A 111 -23.73 5.97 1.68
CA GLU A 111 -23.10 4.69 2.04
C GLU A 111 -24.01 3.56 1.56
N GLU A 112 -23.44 2.60 0.84
CA GLU A 112 -24.13 1.38 0.47
C GLU A 112 -23.59 0.23 1.33
N ARG A 113 -24.41 -0.12 2.31
CA ARG A 113 -24.28 -1.27 3.21
C ARG A 113 -25.02 -2.42 2.54
N ALA A 114 -24.33 -3.48 2.15
CA ALA A 114 -24.95 -4.74 1.75
C ALA A 114 -24.70 -5.79 2.82
N ALA A 115 -25.79 -6.29 3.40
CA ALA A 115 -25.83 -7.37 4.36
C ALA A 115 -26.15 -8.70 3.68
N ASP A 116 -25.52 -9.75 4.22
CA ASP A 116 -25.92 -11.14 4.36
C ASP A 116 -26.61 -11.88 3.21
N ASN A 117 -25.95 -12.96 2.76
CA ASN A 117 -26.67 -14.20 2.54
C ASN A 117 -25.86 -15.43 2.95
N THR A 118 -26.56 -16.35 3.60
CA THR A 118 -26.09 -17.58 4.23
C THR A 118 -26.02 -18.73 3.23
N SER A 119 -24.89 -19.45 3.19
CA SER A 119 -24.85 -20.82 2.67
C SER A 119 -23.66 -21.57 3.27
N ALA A 120 -23.93 -22.48 4.19
CA ALA A 120 -22.92 -23.28 4.87
C ALA A 120 -22.30 -24.35 3.94
N SER A 121 -20.96 -24.45 4.03
CA SER A 121 -20.05 -25.48 3.46
C SER A 121 -19.78 -25.38 1.95
N PRO A 122 -18.96 -24.39 1.54
CA PRO A 122 -17.48 -24.51 1.48
C PRO A 122 -16.74 -23.56 2.45
N LEU A 123 -17.50 -22.75 3.20
CA LEU A 123 -16.94 -21.71 4.07
C LEU A 123 -16.08 -22.23 5.22
N ARG A 124 -16.22 -23.47 5.68
CA ARG A 124 -15.41 -23.98 6.80
C ARG A 124 -13.97 -24.25 6.40
N ASP A 125 -13.73 -24.79 5.20
CA ASP A 125 -12.38 -25.00 4.69
C ASP A 125 -11.77 -23.67 4.22
N ALA A 126 -12.56 -22.82 3.54
CA ALA A 126 -12.12 -21.46 3.20
C ALA A 126 -11.82 -20.61 4.46
N ALA A 127 -12.61 -20.72 5.52
CA ALA A 127 -12.36 -20.06 6.80
C ALA A 127 -11.13 -20.65 7.52
N LYS A 128 -10.87 -21.95 7.41
CA LYS A 128 -9.62 -22.58 7.90
C LYS A 128 -8.40 -22.11 7.11
N THR A 129 -8.54 -21.97 5.79
CA THR A 129 -7.50 -21.40 4.94
C THR A 129 -7.29 -19.92 5.29
N LEU A 130 -8.35 -19.13 5.49
CA LEU A 130 -8.30 -17.73 5.92
C LEU A 130 -7.66 -17.57 7.31
N SER A 131 -8.04 -18.38 8.30
CA SER A 131 -7.44 -18.33 9.65
C SER A 131 -5.96 -18.72 9.63
N SER A 132 -5.54 -19.51 8.64
CA SER A 132 -4.13 -19.83 8.39
C SER A 132 -3.36 -18.77 7.58
N ARG A 133 -4.03 -17.76 7.02
CA ARG A 133 -3.36 -16.68 6.30
C ARG A 133 -2.64 -15.77 7.27
N LEU A 134 -1.51 -15.23 6.81
CA LEU A 134 -0.74 -14.26 7.56
C LEU A 134 -1.33 -12.86 7.40
N GLY A 135 -1.45 -12.12 8.50
CA GLY A 135 -1.79 -10.71 8.51
C GLY A 135 -0.78 -9.87 9.28
N THR A 136 -0.99 -8.56 9.32
CA THR A 136 -0.12 -7.63 10.04
C THR A 136 -0.83 -7.08 11.27
N GLY A 137 -0.22 -7.24 12.44
CA GLY A 137 -0.71 -6.74 13.72
C GLY A 137 -0.09 -5.39 14.11
N HIS A 138 -0.79 -4.64 14.98
CA HIS A 138 -0.36 -3.32 15.47
C HIS A 138 0.52 -3.44 16.73
N GLY A 139 1.83 -3.31 16.55
CA GLY A 139 2.83 -3.60 17.56
C GLY A 139 3.12 -2.44 18.53
N ARG A 140 4.30 -2.54 19.17
CA ARG A 140 4.83 -1.55 20.10
C ARG A 140 5.12 -0.22 19.42
N SER A 141 5.16 0.88 20.18
CA SER A 141 5.61 2.16 19.65
C SER A 141 7.12 2.16 19.42
N GLU A 142 7.55 2.63 18.26
CA GLU A 142 8.95 2.80 17.90
C GLU A 142 9.22 4.23 17.43
N HIS A 143 10.42 4.74 17.74
CA HIS A 143 10.84 6.06 17.33
C HIS A 143 11.17 6.08 15.84
N SER A 144 10.64 7.07 15.12
CA SER A 144 10.87 7.26 13.69
C SER A 144 10.54 8.71 13.35
N GLN A 145 11.55 9.52 13.05
CA GLN A 145 11.34 10.94 12.81
C GLN A 145 11.12 11.25 11.33
N VAL A 146 10.13 12.09 11.04
CA VAL A 146 9.84 12.61 9.70
C VAL A 146 9.46 14.09 9.78
N SER A 147 9.64 14.81 8.66
CA SER A 147 9.14 16.16 8.48
C SER A 147 8.04 16.19 7.42
N VAL A 148 7.18 17.20 7.49
CA VAL A 148 6.17 17.45 6.47
C VAL A 148 6.76 18.32 5.38
N VAL A 149 6.59 17.91 4.13
CA VAL A 149 6.99 18.67 2.94
C VAL A 149 5.81 18.81 2.00
N ARG A 150 5.86 19.84 1.14
CA ARG A 150 4.88 20.01 0.07
C ARG A 150 5.33 19.21 -1.15
N PHE A 151 4.43 18.41 -1.70
CA PHE A 151 4.62 17.66 -2.92
C PHE A 151 3.39 17.85 -3.81
N GLU A 152 3.60 18.31 -5.05
CA GLU A 152 2.54 18.44 -6.05
C GLU A 152 2.71 17.32 -7.07
N ARG A 153 1.71 16.45 -7.22
CA ARG A 153 1.76 15.34 -8.18
C ARG A 153 1.74 15.90 -9.59
N ALA A 154 2.52 15.30 -10.50
CA ALA A 154 2.45 15.62 -11.92
C ALA A 154 1.09 15.23 -12.53
N THR A 155 0.49 14.14 -12.04
CA THR A 155 -0.79 13.57 -12.51
C THR A 155 -1.67 13.13 -11.33
N GLU A 156 -2.97 13.02 -11.56
CA GLU A 156 -3.91 12.49 -10.57
C GLU A 156 -3.83 10.97 -10.41
N SER A 157 -3.57 10.24 -11.50
CA SER A 157 -3.33 8.80 -11.48
C SER A 157 -1.88 8.47 -11.14
N PRO A 158 -1.60 7.34 -10.46
CA PRO A 158 -0.23 6.89 -10.22
C PRO A 158 0.53 6.70 -11.53
N ALA A 159 1.82 7.04 -11.54
CA ALA A 159 2.74 6.69 -12.62
C ALA A 159 3.01 5.17 -12.64
N GLU A 160 3.01 4.54 -11.47
CA GLU A 160 3.16 3.09 -11.32
C GLU A 160 2.37 2.59 -10.12
N THR A 161 1.88 1.35 -10.20
CA THR A 161 1.25 0.66 -9.07
C THR A 161 1.86 -0.73 -8.93
N LEU A 162 2.34 -1.05 -7.73
CA LEU A 162 2.90 -2.36 -7.41
C LEU A 162 2.09 -3.00 -6.30
N SER A 163 1.96 -4.32 -6.36
CA SER A 163 1.31 -5.12 -5.33
C SER A 163 2.24 -6.24 -4.91
N VAL A 164 2.54 -6.32 -3.62
CA VAL A 164 3.32 -7.40 -3.03
C VAL A 164 2.39 -8.25 -2.16
N GLN A 165 2.20 -9.50 -2.53
CA GLN A 165 1.46 -10.46 -1.72
C GLN A 165 2.45 -11.16 -0.77
N TYR A 166 2.07 -11.29 0.49
CA TYR A 166 2.83 -12.01 1.51
C TYR A 166 1.92 -12.99 2.25
N ASP A 167 2.46 -14.16 2.53
CA ASP A 167 1.81 -15.17 3.34
C ASP A 167 2.88 -16.12 3.90
N ARG A 168 2.45 -17.14 4.66
CA ARG A 168 3.31 -18.26 5.04
C ARG A 168 3.80 -19.00 3.80
N ARG A 169 4.99 -19.60 3.90
CA ARG A 169 5.63 -20.30 2.79
C ARG A 169 4.74 -21.40 2.21
N GLU A 170 4.07 -22.15 3.09
CA GLU A 170 3.21 -23.28 2.72
C GLU A 170 2.04 -22.79 1.86
N ASN A 171 1.45 -21.66 2.20
CA ASN A 171 0.37 -21.03 1.44
C ASN A 171 0.88 -20.54 0.08
N LEU A 172 2.06 -19.91 0.03
CA LEU A 172 2.65 -19.45 -1.23
C LEU A 172 3.03 -20.61 -2.16
N VAL A 173 3.46 -21.76 -1.61
CA VAL A 173 3.68 -23.00 -2.37
C VAL A 173 2.37 -23.57 -2.88
N ALA A 174 1.33 -23.63 -2.04
CA ALA A 174 -0.01 -24.10 -2.43
C ALA A 174 -0.65 -23.22 -3.51
N LEU A 175 -0.37 -21.91 -3.50
CA LEU A 175 -0.77 -20.95 -4.52
C LEU A 175 0.09 -21.00 -5.80
N GLY A 176 1.17 -21.80 -5.81
CA GLY A 176 2.08 -21.90 -6.95
C GLY A 176 3.02 -20.70 -7.14
N VAL A 177 3.05 -19.75 -6.19
CA VAL A 177 3.95 -18.59 -6.20
C VAL A 177 5.39 -19.02 -5.93
N LEU A 178 5.57 -19.97 -5.00
CA LEU A 178 6.87 -20.55 -4.68
C LEU A 178 6.98 -21.99 -5.18
N PRO A 179 8.18 -22.44 -5.60
CA PRO A 179 8.38 -23.83 -5.99
C PRO A 179 8.16 -24.76 -4.80
N SER A 180 7.46 -25.87 -5.06
CA SER A 180 7.29 -26.94 -4.08
C SER A 180 8.66 -27.55 -3.70
N PRO A 181 8.90 -27.87 -2.42
CA PRO A 181 10.13 -28.55 -2.01
C PRO A 181 10.27 -29.89 -2.76
N ARG A 182 11.51 -30.18 -3.16
CA ARG A 182 11.91 -31.20 -4.16
C ARG A 182 11.48 -32.65 -3.87
N LEU A 183 10.85 -32.93 -2.73
CA LEU A 183 10.28 -34.24 -2.40
C LEU A 183 9.16 -34.65 -3.37
N ALA A 184 8.47 -33.70 -3.99
CA ALA A 184 7.45 -33.98 -5.02
C ALA A 184 7.99 -34.61 -6.31
N ARG A 185 9.33 -34.75 -6.46
CA ARG A 185 9.94 -35.45 -7.61
C ARG A 185 10.14 -36.95 -7.40
N HIS A 186 9.91 -37.47 -6.19
CA HIS A 186 9.75 -38.90 -6.00
C HIS A 186 8.27 -39.24 -6.21
N SER A 187 7.79 -39.06 -7.45
CA SER A 187 6.59 -39.78 -7.85
C SER A 187 6.93 -41.27 -7.70
N PRO A 188 6.08 -42.09 -7.07
CA PRO A 188 6.30 -43.53 -7.03
C PRO A 188 6.52 -43.98 -8.47
N ASP A 189 7.73 -44.43 -8.79
CA ASP A 189 7.99 -45.04 -10.07
C ASP A 189 7.22 -46.37 -10.07
N PRO A 190 6.17 -46.54 -10.90
CA PRO A 190 5.44 -47.80 -10.94
C PRO A 190 6.31 -48.95 -11.48
N PHE A 191 7.45 -48.65 -12.11
CA PHE A 191 8.37 -49.62 -12.69
C PHE A 191 9.84 -49.29 -12.37
N PRO A 192 10.24 -49.32 -11.08
CA PRO A 192 11.56 -48.82 -10.60
C PRO A 192 12.76 -49.72 -10.96
N GLY A 193 12.57 -50.77 -11.76
CA GLY A 193 13.60 -51.76 -12.03
C GLY A 193 13.55 -52.33 -13.44
N THR A 194 14.69 -52.29 -14.13
CA THR A 194 14.98 -53.20 -15.24
C THR A 194 15.12 -54.63 -14.67
N LEU A 195 14.18 -55.51 -15.00
CA LEU A 195 14.18 -56.98 -14.79
C LEU A 195 15.04 -57.47 -13.61
N ARG A 196 14.49 -57.38 -12.39
CA ARG A 196 15.01 -58.11 -11.22
C ARG A 196 13.89 -58.98 -10.62
N PHE A 197 14.26 -60.15 -10.13
CA PHE A 197 13.38 -61.02 -9.36
C PHE A 197 13.06 -60.40 -7.99
N ALA A 198 11.87 -60.66 -7.46
CA ALA A 198 11.44 -60.16 -6.16
C ALA A 198 12.41 -60.64 -5.06
N PRO A 199 13.01 -59.74 -4.26
CA PRO A 199 13.85 -60.14 -3.13
C PRO A 199 12.99 -60.73 -2.02
N ASP A 200 13.55 -61.70 -1.29
CA ASP A 200 12.89 -62.23 -0.09
C ASP A 200 12.73 -61.12 0.96
N PRO A 201 11.56 -61.03 1.62
CA PRO A 201 11.36 -60.05 2.69
C PRO A 201 12.31 -60.33 3.85
N MET A 202 12.80 -59.26 4.49
CA MET A 202 13.60 -59.36 5.71
C MET A 202 12.84 -60.19 6.75
N ARG A 203 13.36 -61.38 7.08
CA ARG A 203 12.83 -62.20 8.17
C ARG A 203 13.02 -61.43 9.46
N TYR A 204 11.92 -60.99 10.07
CA TYR A 204 11.93 -60.54 11.44
C TYR A 204 12.32 -61.74 12.32
N LEU A 205 13.50 -61.69 12.93
CA LEU A 205 13.86 -62.61 14.00
C LEU A 205 13.11 -62.15 15.27
N PRO A 206 12.25 -62.98 15.87
CA PRO A 206 11.72 -62.67 17.19
C PRO A 206 12.83 -62.81 18.25
N ASN A 207 12.80 -61.91 19.24
CA ASN A 207 13.74 -61.85 20.38
C ASN A 207 13.75 -63.12 21.22
#